data_AF-A0A7J9YZ41-F1
#
_entry.id   AF-A0A7J9YZ41-F1
#
_cell.length_a   1.000
_cell.length_b   1.000
_cell.length_c   1.000
_cell.angle_alpha   90.00
_cell.angle_beta   90.00
_cell.angle_gamma   90.00
#
_symmetry.space_group_name_H-M   'P 1'
#
loop_
_entity.id
_entity.type
_entity.pdbx_description
1 polymer ?
#
loop_
_entity_poly.entity_id
_entity_poly.type
_entity_poly.pdbx_seq_one_letter_code
_entity_poly.pdbx_strand_id
1 'polypeptide(L)'
;SMPEAVLTAFEKTFGVVILEGYGLTETSSTATLNPSATHRKMLSIGKPIWGVEAKIVDAAGAPLPPGKDQIGEICIRGFNVTKGYYGKPDATAEAIRDGWLHTGDLGYADEDGFLYVVDRIKDLIIRGGYNVYPREVEEVLYTHPAVAEAAVIGRPDDRLGEEVVAVI
;
A
#
# COMPACT_ATOMS: atom_id res chain seq x y z
N SER A 1 2.43 -5.16 -3.45
CA SER A 1 2.86 -5.10 -4.87
C SER A 1 3.24 -6.50 -5.29
N MET A 2 3.41 -6.75 -6.59
CA MET A 2 3.94 -8.03 -7.05
C MET A 2 5.44 -8.09 -6.71
N PRO A 3 6.00 -9.23 -6.24
CA PRO A 3 7.42 -9.32 -5.96
C PRO A 3 8.26 -9.02 -7.20
N GLU A 4 9.35 -8.25 -7.03
CA GLU A 4 10.23 -7.83 -8.12
C GLU A 4 10.74 -9.01 -8.96
N ALA A 5 11.14 -10.11 -8.30
CA ALA A 5 11.63 -11.31 -8.98
C ALA A 5 10.60 -11.91 -9.95
N VAL A 6 9.32 -11.88 -9.59
CA VAL A 6 8.22 -12.37 -10.44
C VAL A 6 8.00 -11.45 -11.63
N LEU A 7 7.98 -10.13 -11.40
CA LEU A 7 7.88 -9.14 -12.47
C LEU A 7 9.01 -9.32 -13.49
N THR A 8 10.26 -9.38 -13.02
CA THR A 8 11.43 -9.56 -13.90
C THR A 8 11.37 -10.87 -14.68
N ALA A 9 10.98 -11.98 -14.04
CA ALA A 9 10.87 -13.28 -14.71
C ALA A 9 9.80 -13.26 -15.80
N PHE A 10 8.65 -12.63 -15.56
CA PHE A 10 7.58 -12.49 -16.53
C PHE A 10 8.01 -11.67 -17.74
N GLU A 11 8.55 -10.46 -17.50
CA GLU A 11 8.96 -9.55 -18.59
C GLU A 11 10.04 -10.19 -19.46
N LYS A 12 11.00 -10.93 -18.86
CA LYS A 12 12.02 -11.67 -19.60
C LYS A 12 11.45 -12.80 -20.45
N THR A 13 10.42 -13.49 -19.96
CA THR A 13 9.82 -14.65 -20.65
C THR A 13 8.95 -14.22 -21.82
N PHE A 14 8.16 -13.17 -21.65
CA PHE A 14 7.13 -12.77 -22.61
C PHE A 14 7.48 -11.52 -23.43
N GLY A 15 8.51 -10.75 -23.04
CA GLY A 15 8.88 -9.51 -23.72
C GLY A 15 7.85 -8.39 -23.60
N VAL A 16 6.96 -8.48 -22.60
CA VAL A 16 5.89 -7.50 -22.32
C VAL A 16 6.16 -6.85 -20.97
N VAL A 17 6.07 -5.52 -20.92
CA VAL A 17 6.25 -4.75 -19.69
C VAL A 17 4.96 -4.74 -18.87
N ILE A 18 5.08 -4.98 -17.56
CA ILE A 18 3.96 -4.91 -16.61
C ILE A 18 3.87 -3.49 -16.04
N LEU A 19 2.66 -2.92 -16.09
CA LEU A 19 2.32 -1.67 -15.42
C LEU A 19 1.51 -1.99 -14.18
N GLU A 20 2.16 -1.87 -13.02
CA GLU A 20 1.46 -1.98 -11.75
C GLU A 20 0.54 -0.77 -11.54
N GLY A 21 -0.65 -1.05 -11.02
CA GLY A 21 -1.61 -0.05 -10.60
C GLY A 21 -2.27 -0.51 -9.32
N TYR A 22 -3.00 0.40 -8.70
CA TYR A 22 -3.68 0.16 -7.44
C TYR A 22 -5.05 0.80 -7.45
N GLY A 23 -5.94 0.17 -6.73
CA GLY A 23 -7.15 0.79 -6.23
C GLY A 23 -7.96 -0.20 -5.45
N LEU A 24 -9.17 0.21 -5.11
CA LEU A 24 -10.05 -0.49 -4.19
C LEU A 24 -11.46 -0.57 -4.79
N THR A 25 -12.33 -1.32 -4.11
CA THR A 25 -13.76 -1.34 -4.43
C THR A 25 -14.34 0.08 -4.32
N GLU A 26 -13.90 0.81 -3.30
CA GLU A 26 -14.29 2.17 -2.99
C GLU A 26 -13.79 3.20 -4.01
N THR A 27 -12.81 2.87 -4.86
CA THR A 27 -12.30 3.75 -5.92
C THR A 27 -12.73 3.30 -7.32
N SER A 28 -13.78 2.48 -7.42
CA SER A 28 -14.29 1.97 -8.70
C SER A 28 -13.19 1.32 -9.55
N SER A 29 -12.46 0.37 -8.96
CA SER A 29 -11.27 -0.30 -9.53
C SER A 29 -9.97 0.48 -9.34
N THR A 30 -9.68 1.47 -10.18
CA THR A 30 -8.32 2.03 -10.28
C THR A 30 -8.26 3.43 -9.66
N ALA A 31 -7.27 3.66 -8.80
CA ALA A 31 -6.92 4.96 -8.24
C ALA A 31 -5.59 5.46 -8.77
N THR A 32 -4.60 4.58 -8.92
CA THR A 32 -3.25 4.91 -9.40
C THR A 32 -2.78 3.88 -10.41
N LEU A 33 -1.88 4.31 -11.32
CA LEU A 33 -1.30 3.44 -12.34
C LEU A 33 0.08 3.94 -12.74
N ASN A 34 1.00 3.02 -13.05
CA ASN A 34 2.25 3.37 -13.69
C ASN A 34 1.98 3.99 -15.08
N PRO A 35 2.43 5.22 -15.36
CA PRO A 35 2.02 5.97 -16.54
C PRO A 35 2.33 5.30 -17.89
N SER A 36 3.48 4.63 -18.02
CA SER A 36 3.84 3.92 -19.25
C SER A 36 4.99 2.93 -19.01
N ALA A 37 5.27 2.08 -20.01
CA ALA A 37 6.40 1.15 -19.96
C ALA A 37 7.77 1.85 -19.81
N THR A 38 7.88 3.09 -20.30
CA THR A 38 9.11 3.91 -20.23
C THR A 38 9.12 4.87 -19.05
N HIS A 39 7.99 5.04 -18.37
CA HIS A 39 7.83 5.93 -17.22
C HIS A 39 7.07 5.20 -16.12
N ARG A 40 7.67 4.09 -15.64
CA ARG A 40 7.22 3.30 -14.49
C ARG A 40 8.33 3.24 -13.43
N LYS A 41 7.94 2.99 -12.19
CA LYS A 41 8.88 2.58 -11.13
C LYS A 41 8.49 1.20 -10.64
N MET A 42 9.44 0.27 -10.60
CA MET A 42 9.23 -1.07 -10.04
C MET A 42 8.72 -0.96 -8.61
N LEU A 43 7.78 -1.83 -8.23
CA LEU A 43 7.12 -1.87 -6.91
C LEU A 43 6.23 -0.66 -6.59
N SER A 44 6.28 0.41 -7.39
CA SER A 44 5.37 1.52 -7.25
C SER A 44 3.99 1.14 -7.78
N ILE A 45 2.96 1.58 -7.07
CA ILE A 45 1.58 1.51 -7.55
C ILE A 45 1.25 2.64 -8.54
N GLY A 46 2.24 3.43 -8.94
CA GLY A 46 2.14 4.46 -9.96
C GLY A 46 1.73 5.83 -9.42
N LYS A 47 1.12 6.63 -10.30
CA LYS A 47 0.62 7.97 -9.99
C LYS A 47 -0.91 7.99 -10.03
N PRO A 48 -1.57 8.95 -9.37
CA PRO A 48 -3.02 9.12 -9.50
C PRO A 48 -3.45 9.20 -10.96
N ILE A 49 -4.51 8.48 -11.31
CA ILE A 49 -5.09 8.56 -12.66
C ILE A 49 -5.71 9.94 -12.89
N TRP A 50 -6.02 10.26 -14.15
CA TRP A 50 -6.62 11.55 -14.49
C TRP A 50 -7.85 11.85 -13.61
N GLY A 51 -7.93 13.06 -13.06
CA GLY A 51 -9.04 13.52 -12.22
C GLY A 51 -9.10 12.89 -10.82
N VAL A 52 -8.07 12.12 -10.44
CA VAL A 52 -7.88 11.57 -9.09
C VAL A 52 -6.68 12.25 -8.43
N GLU A 53 -6.83 12.53 -7.15
CA GLU A 53 -5.82 13.09 -6.28
C GLU A 53 -5.46 12.05 -5.21
N ALA A 54 -4.20 12.04 -4.80
CA ALA A 54 -3.72 11.23 -3.69
C ALA A 54 -2.80 12.06 -2.78
N LYS A 55 -2.83 11.74 -1.50
CA LYS A 55 -1.89 12.29 -0.51
C LYS A 55 -1.54 11.21 0.51
N ILE A 56 -0.39 11.36 1.14
CA ILE A 56 0.01 10.58 2.31
C ILE A 56 -0.25 11.43 3.54
N VAL A 57 -0.90 10.88 4.56
CA VAL A 57 -1.18 11.60 5.82
C VAL A 57 -0.67 10.84 7.03
N ASP A 58 -0.27 11.56 8.06
CA ASP A 58 0.05 10.96 9.36
C ASP A 58 -1.21 10.52 10.12
N ALA A 59 -1.00 9.97 11.33
CA ALA A 59 -2.10 9.52 12.19
C ALA A 59 -3.05 10.65 12.66
N ALA A 60 -2.61 11.91 12.59
CA ALA A 60 -3.44 13.08 12.88
C ALA A 60 -4.17 13.62 11.63
N GLY A 61 -3.93 13.02 10.46
CA GLY A 61 -4.51 13.44 9.18
C GLY A 61 -3.75 14.57 8.49
N ALA A 62 -2.57 14.96 8.99
CA ALA A 62 -1.75 16.00 8.38
C ALA A 62 -0.94 15.42 7.19
N PRO A 63 -0.86 16.12 6.05
CA PRO A 63 -0.08 15.66 4.90
C PRO A 63 1.42 15.50 5.23
N LEU A 64 2.00 14.38 4.80
CA LEU A 64 3.43 14.11 4.89
C LEU A 64 4.16 14.54 3.61
N PRO A 65 5.42 15.03 3.70
CA PRO A 65 6.24 15.30 2.54
C PRO A 65 6.67 14.00 1.83
N PRO A 66 7.20 14.08 0.60
CA PRO A 66 7.74 12.90 -0.08
C PRO A 66 8.94 12.29 0.65
N GLY A 67 9.09 10.97 0.58
CA GLY A 67 10.24 10.23 1.09
C GLY A 67 9.89 8.85 1.64
N LYS A 68 10.80 7.89 1.52
CA LYS A 68 10.60 6.51 2.00
C LYS A 68 10.31 6.44 3.52
N ASP A 69 10.92 7.33 4.30
CA ASP A 69 10.73 7.40 5.75
C ASP A 69 9.44 8.14 6.16
N GLN A 70 8.69 8.69 5.20
CA GLN A 70 7.46 9.45 5.40
C GLN A 70 6.24 8.55 5.21
N ILE A 71 6.19 7.45 5.96
CA ILE A 71 5.11 6.46 5.87
C ILE A 71 3.87 6.99 6.57
N GLY A 72 2.76 7.00 5.85
CA GLY A 72 1.45 7.39 6.35
C GLY A 72 0.32 6.73 5.58
N GLU A 73 -0.91 7.07 5.93
CA GLU A 73 -2.09 6.54 5.22
C GLU A 73 -2.20 7.16 3.83
N ILE A 74 -2.44 6.32 2.83
CA ILE A 74 -2.79 6.77 1.48
C ILE A 74 -4.25 7.23 1.49
N CYS A 75 -4.48 8.50 1.21
CA CYS A 75 -5.82 9.06 1.04
C CYS A 75 -6.09 9.40 -0.42
N ILE A 76 -7.28 9.06 -0.92
CA ILE A 76 -7.68 9.27 -2.33
C ILE A 76 -8.89 10.19 -2.40
N ARG A 77 -8.91 11.08 -3.39
CA ARG A 77 -10.07 11.92 -3.73
C ARG A 77 -10.25 11.95 -5.23
N GLY A 78 -11.48 11.83 -5.73
CA GLY A 78 -11.75 11.89 -7.16
C GLY A 78 -13.17 11.46 -7.50
N PHE A 79 -13.50 11.57 -8.79
CA PHE A 79 -14.82 11.16 -9.29
C PHE A 79 -15.07 9.64 -9.19
N ASN A 80 -14.01 8.85 -9.01
CA ASN A 80 -14.04 7.40 -8.93
C ASN A 80 -14.36 6.90 -7.51
N VAL A 81 -14.35 7.77 -6.50
CA VAL A 81 -14.65 7.41 -5.11
C VAL A 81 -16.15 7.15 -4.93
N THR A 82 -16.48 6.06 -4.26
CA THR A 82 -17.85 5.66 -3.93
C THR A 82 -18.57 6.74 -3.11
N LYS A 83 -19.91 6.73 -3.16
CA LYS A 83 -20.73 7.60 -2.30
C LYS A 83 -20.72 7.17 -0.82
N GLY A 84 -20.25 5.96 -0.53
CA GLY A 84 -20.18 5.39 0.81
C GLY A 84 -20.70 3.96 0.89
N TYR A 85 -20.88 3.50 2.12
CA TYR A 85 -21.38 2.17 2.42
C TYR A 85 -22.89 2.18 2.63
N TYR A 86 -23.60 1.32 1.88
CA TYR A 86 -25.06 1.26 1.92
C TYR A 86 -25.58 0.95 3.32
N GLY A 87 -26.49 1.80 3.83
CA GLY A 87 -27.08 1.65 5.16
C GLY A 87 -26.11 1.83 6.34
N LYS A 88 -24.89 2.34 6.09
CA LYS A 88 -23.86 2.52 7.12
C LYS A 88 -23.28 3.95 7.08
N PRO A 89 -24.04 4.96 7.53
CA PRO A 89 -23.59 6.35 7.51
C PRO A 89 -22.33 6.59 8.36
N ASP A 90 -22.24 5.95 9.54
CA ASP A 90 -21.09 6.14 10.44
C ASP A 90 -19.79 5.61 9.82
N ALA A 91 -19.82 4.39 9.27
CA ALA A 91 -18.68 3.83 8.55
C ALA A 91 -18.31 4.66 7.30
N THR A 92 -19.30 5.28 6.66
CA THR A 92 -19.07 6.17 5.51
C THR A 92 -18.35 7.44 5.97
N ALA A 93 -18.79 8.07 7.06
CA ALA A 93 -18.16 9.26 7.61
C ALA A 93 -16.75 8.96 8.16
N GLU A 94 -16.53 7.75 8.68
CA GLU A 94 -15.20 7.30 9.11
C GLU A 94 -14.26 7.09 7.94
N ALA A 95 -14.72 6.49 6.84
CA ALA A 95 -13.88 6.21 5.66
C ALA A 95 -13.72 7.43 4.75
N ILE A 96 -14.70 8.32 4.66
CA ILE A 96 -14.68 9.48 3.77
C ILE A 96 -14.78 10.76 4.61
N ARG A 97 -13.64 11.44 4.79
CA ARG A 97 -13.50 12.64 5.63
C ARG A 97 -13.12 13.82 4.74
N ASP A 98 -13.92 14.88 4.76
CA ASP A 98 -13.69 16.08 3.96
C ASP A 98 -13.47 15.79 2.45
N GLY A 99 -14.18 14.79 1.93
CA GLY A 99 -14.10 14.33 0.54
C GLY A 99 -12.90 13.44 0.22
N TRP A 100 -12.08 13.07 1.21
CA TRP A 100 -10.97 12.13 1.07
C TRP A 100 -11.35 10.75 1.60
N LEU A 101 -11.20 9.74 0.76
CA LEU A 101 -11.25 8.34 1.16
C LEU A 101 -9.94 7.99 1.89
N HIS A 102 -10.06 7.65 3.17
CA HIS A 102 -9.05 7.00 4.00
C HIS A 102 -9.03 5.51 3.67
N THR A 103 -7.97 5.07 2.98
CA THR A 103 -7.92 3.71 2.38
C THR A 103 -7.60 2.62 3.39
N GLY A 104 -7.00 2.98 4.54
CA GLY A 104 -6.41 2.03 5.47
C GLY A 104 -5.10 1.38 4.98
N ASP A 105 -4.61 1.76 3.80
CA ASP A 105 -3.32 1.31 3.26
C ASP A 105 -2.23 2.32 3.63
N LEU A 106 -1.12 1.83 4.20
CA LEU A 106 0.06 2.61 4.54
C LEU A 106 1.04 2.65 3.36
N GLY A 107 1.63 3.81 3.14
CA GLY A 107 2.54 4.04 2.04
C GLY A 107 3.28 5.36 2.14
N TYR A 108 4.07 5.61 1.11
CA TYR A 108 4.76 6.88 0.92
C TYR A 108 4.68 7.31 -0.54
N ALA A 109 4.93 8.60 -0.79
CA ALA A 109 5.16 9.15 -2.12
C ALA A 109 6.65 9.48 -2.26
N ASP A 110 7.23 9.23 -3.43
CA ASP A 110 8.55 9.76 -3.74
C ASP A 110 8.49 11.17 -4.33
N GLU A 111 9.66 11.78 -4.56
CA GLU A 111 9.78 13.15 -5.08
C GLU A 111 9.16 13.34 -6.49
N ASP A 112 9.03 12.25 -7.25
CA ASP A 112 8.40 12.25 -8.57
C ASP A 112 6.88 12.05 -8.49
N GLY A 113 6.33 11.84 -7.30
CA GLY A 113 4.91 11.60 -7.05
C GLY A 113 4.45 10.17 -7.33
N PHE A 114 5.38 9.21 -7.42
CA PHE A 114 5.04 7.78 -7.44
C PHE A 114 4.72 7.30 -6.02
N LEU A 115 3.65 6.53 -5.90
CA LEU A 115 3.18 6.00 -4.63
C LEU A 115 3.65 4.56 -4.42
N TYR A 116 3.90 4.22 -3.17
CA TYR A 116 4.36 2.90 -2.74
C TYR A 116 3.54 2.42 -1.56
N VAL A 117 2.99 1.21 -1.63
CA VAL A 117 2.23 0.60 -0.54
C VAL A 117 3.17 -0.26 0.29
N VAL A 118 3.35 0.13 1.54
CA VAL A 118 4.15 -0.60 2.52
C VAL A 118 3.29 -1.68 3.17
N ASP A 119 2.12 -1.34 3.71
CA ASP A 119 1.30 -2.31 4.44
C ASP A 119 -0.16 -1.84 4.60
N ARG A 120 -0.96 -2.53 5.42
CA ARG A 120 -2.22 -2.01 5.94
C ARG A 120 -2.10 -1.55 7.37
N ILE A 121 -2.83 -0.51 7.73
CA ILE A 121 -2.92 -0.01 9.11
C ILE A 121 -3.31 -1.13 10.08
N LYS A 122 -4.22 -2.03 9.67
CA LYS A 122 -4.72 -3.12 10.50
C LYS A 122 -3.75 -4.30 10.62
N ASP A 123 -2.79 -4.40 9.71
CA ASP A 123 -1.83 -5.51 9.65
C ASP A 123 -0.46 -5.10 10.24
N LEU A 124 -0.27 -3.81 10.56
CA LEU A 124 0.91 -3.30 11.24
C LEU A 124 1.15 -4.01 12.58
N ILE A 125 2.30 -4.64 12.72
CA ILE A 125 2.70 -5.33 13.95
C ILE A 125 3.43 -4.32 14.84
N ILE A 126 2.96 -4.12 16.07
CA ILE A 126 3.62 -3.23 17.04
C ILE A 126 4.35 -4.09 18.07
N ARG A 127 5.66 -4.24 17.88
CA ARG A 127 6.53 -5.05 18.76
C ARG A 127 7.40 -4.16 19.62
N GLY A 128 7.13 -4.11 20.92
CA GLY A 128 7.92 -3.33 21.88
C GLY A 128 7.94 -1.84 21.58
N GLY A 129 6.88 -1.31 20.94
CA GLY A 129 6.78 0.08 20.49
C GLY A 129 7.39 0.35 19.12
N TYR A 130 7.92 -0.65 18.43
CA TYR A 130 8.40 -0.55 17.06
C TYR A 130 7.32 -0.98 16.08
N ASN A 131 7.11 -0.16 15.05
CA ASN A 131 6.30 -0.52 13.89
C ASN A 131 7.09 -1.51 13.03
N VAL A 132 6.56 -2.72 12.90
CA VAL A 132 7.06 -3.74 12.00
C VAL A 132 6.02 -3.92 10.90
N TYR A 133 6.43 -3.70 9.66
CA TYR A 133 5.58 -3.89 8.49
C TYR A 133 5.78 -5.32 7.95
N PRO A 134 4.80 -6.23 8.12
CA PRO A 134 4.82 -7.57 7.54
C PRO A 134 5.45 -7.67 6.15
N ARG A 135 5.06 -6.79 5.23
CA ARG A 135 5.55 -6.84 3.84
C ARG A 135 7.06 -6.69 3.73
N GLU A 136 7.68 -5.80 4.52
CA GLU A 136 9.13 -5.63 4.48
C GLU A 136 9.87 -6.92 4.89
N VAL A 137 9.30 -7.66 5.85
CA VAL A 137 9.84 -8.94 6.30
C VAL A 137 9.62 -10.02 5.25
N GLU A 138 8.43 -10.08 4.66
CA GLU A 138 8.09 -11.00 3.56
C GLU A 138 9.02 -10.80 2.35
N GLU A 139 9.26 -9.57 1.93
CA GLU A 139 10.17 -9.24 0.82
C GLU A 139 11.59 -9.78 1.07
N VAL A 140 12.09 -9.68 2.31
CA VAL A 140 13.37 -10.28 2.71
C VAL A 140 13.30 -11.80 2.65
N LEU A 141 12.23 -12.43 3.15
CA LEU A 141 12.06 -13.89 3.11
C LEU A 141 12.05 -14.43 1.67
N TYR A 142 11.41 -13.72 0.73
CA TYR A 142 11.37 -14.07 -0.69
C TYR A 142 12.74 -14.06 -1.39
N THR A 143 13.76 -13.45 -0.78
CA THR A 143 15.14 -13.52 -1.32
C THR A 143 15.77 -14.90 -1.12
N HIS A 144 15.22 -15.74 -0.22
CA HIS A 144 15.75 -17.06 0.06
C HIS A 144 15.22 -18.10 -0.96
N PRO A 145 16.09 -18.86 -1.65
CA PRO A 145 15.70 -19.71 -2.77
C PRO A 145 14.77 -20.89 -2.42
N ALA A 146 14.64 -21.23 -1.14
CA ALA A 146 13.72 -22.27 -0.67
C ALA A 146 12.32 -21.75 -0.31
N VAL A 147 12.10 -20.43 -0.31
CA VAL A 147 10.82 -19.81 0.05
C VAL A 147 10.01 -19.58 -1.21
N ALA A 148 8.91 -20.32 -1.35
CA ALA A 148 7.97 -20.12 -2.45
C ALA A 148 6.91 -19.07 -2.10
N GLU A 149 6.38 -19.13 -0.88
CA GLU A 149 5.38 -18.22 -0.31
C GLU A 149 5.75 -17.94 1.14
N ALA A 150 5.43 -16.74 1.61
CA ALA A 150 5.58 -16.36 3.02
C ALA A 150 4.47 -15.39 3.41
N ALA A 151 4.00 -15.52 4.65
CA ALA A 151 3.11 -14.57 5.29
C ALA A 151 3.66 -14.21 6.67
N VAL A 152 3.72 -12.92 6.99
CA VAL A 152 4.19 -12.44 8.29
C VAL A 152 3.01 -11.87 9.08
N ILE A 153 2.84 -12.34 10.31
CA ILE A 153 1.71 -11.96 11.17
C ILE A 153 2.20 -11.59 12.57
N GLY A 154 1.45 -10.71 13.23
CA GLY A 154 1.59 -10.44 14.66
C GLY A 154 0.90 -11.52 15.47
N ARG A 155 1.61 -12.15 16.41
CA ARG A 155 1.02 -12.99 17.44
C ARG A 155 1.06 -12.24 18.77
N PRO A 156 -0.03 -12.20 19.56
CA PRO A 156 -0.01 -11.56 20.87
C PRO A 156 1.14 -12.06 21.75
N ASP A 157 1.82 -11.11 22.40
CA ASP A 157 2.92 -11.35 23.34
C ASP A 157 2.77 -10.48 24.59
N ASP A 158 2.76 -11.09 25.77
CA ASP A 158 2.49 -10.40 27.04
C ASP A 158 3.52 -9.33 27.40
N ARG A 159 4.73 -9.38 26.84
CA ARG A 159 5.82 -8.46 27.16
C ARG A 159 6.03 -7.40 26.09
N LEU A 160 5.84 -7.77 24.83
CA LEU A 160 6.18 -6.93 23.68
C LEU A 160 4.93 -6.41 22.94
N GLY A 161 3.72 -6.75 23.39
CA GLY A 161 2.48 -6.47 22.67
C GLY A 161 2.26 -7.54 21.60
N GLU A 162 3.13 -7.57 20.59
CA GLU A 162 3.12 -8.57 19.54
C GLU A 162 4.52 -9.14 19.27
N GLU A 163 4.58 -10.42 18.92
CA GLU A 163 5.76 -11.12 18.40
C GLU A 163 5.57 -11.40 16.91
N VAL A 164 6.64 -11.19 16.13
CA VAL A 164 6.62 -11.36 14.67
C VAL A 164 6.73 -12.85 14.35
N VAL A 165 5.77 -13.38 13.60
CA VAL A 165 5.73 -14.80 13.20
C VAL A 165 5.67 -14.89 11.68
N ALA A 166 6.58 -15.67 11.09
CA ALA A 166 6.55 -16.00 9.67
C ALA A 166 5.94 -17.40 9.47
N VAL A 167 5.01 -17.52 8.53
CA VAL A 167 4.49 -18.78 8.00
C VAL A 167 5.09 -18.94 6.60
N ILE A 168 5.78 -20.06 6.36
CA ILE A 168 6.57 -20.36 5.16
C ILE A 168 6.18 -21.76 4.66
#